data_AF-A0A924QF54-F1
#
_entry.id   AF-A0A924QF54-F1
#
_cell.length_a   1.000
_cell.length_b   1.000
_cell.length_c   1.000
_cell.angle_alpha   90.00
_cell.angle_beta   90.00
_cell.angle_gamma   90.00
#
_symmetry.space_group_name_H-M   'P 1'
#
loop_
_entity.id
_entity.type
_entity.pdbx_description
1 polymer ?
#
loop_
_entity_poly.entity_id
_entity_poly.type
_entity_poly.pdbx_seq_one_letter_code
_entity_poly.pdbx_strand_id
1 'polypeptide(L)'
;MSSVQNSRPDPDKLLAQLRGSDERAARGKLRIYFGANAGVGKTFAMLSAAQREQQSGVKVLIGVIETHGRSETAALLAGLEQLPLRDVPYRGKSLKEFDLDGA
;
A
#
# COMPACT_ATOMS: atom_id res chain seq x y z
N MET A 1 -19.53 -1.12 -52.76
CA MET A 1 -18.25 -1.45 -52.09
C MET A 1 -18.04 -0.42 -51.00
N SER A 2 -18.28 -0.80 -49.73
CA SER A 2 -18.20 0.10 -48.58
C SER A 2 -16.74 0.20 -48.12
N SER A 3 -16.13 1.35 -48.34
CA SER A 3 -14.78 1.68 -47.84
C SER A 3 -14.85 1.89 -46.32
N VAL A 4 -14.33 0.93 -45.56
CA VAL A 4 -14.09 1.09 -44.12
C VAL A 4 -13.06 2.22 -43.97
N GLN A 5 -13.52 3.40 -43.50
CA GLN A 5 -12.63 4.50 -43.17
C GLN A 5 -11.74 4.06 -42.00
N ASN A 6 -10.50 3.71 -42.33
CA ASN A 6 -9.44 3.50 -41.34
C ASN A 6 -9.00 4.88 -40.84
N SER A 7 -9.81 5.49 -39.97
CA SER A 7 -9.50 6.76 -39.33
C SER A 7 -8.33 6.56 -38.38
N ARG A 8 -7.13 6.87 -38.86
CA ARG A 8 -5.93 6.85 -38.02
C ARG A 8 -6.15 7.80 -36.83
N PRO A 9 -6.12 7.30 -35.58
CA PRO A 9 -6.29 8.15 -34.42
C PRO A 9 -5.20 9.23 -34.38
N ASP A 10 -5.60 10.41 -33.93
CA ASP A 10 -4.73 11.56 -33.75
C ASP A 10 -3.57 11.21 -32.78
N PRO A 11 -2.30 11.23 -33.25
CA PRO A 11 -1.14 10.87 -32.44
C PRO A 11 -1.03 11.70 -31.15
N ASP A 12 -1.40 12.97 -31.20
CA ASP A 12 -1.30 13.87 -30.04
C ASP A 12 -2.32 13.49 -28.97
N LYS A 13 -3.53 13.06 -29.37
CA LYS A 13 -4.54 12.54 -28.43
C LYS A 13 -4.11 11.23 -27.79
N LEU A 14 -3.47 10.34 -28.55
CA LEU A 14 -2.93 9.08 -28.00
C LEU A 14 -1.81 9.35 -27.00
N LEU A 15 -0.88 10.26 -27.32
CA LEU A 15 0.20 10.66 -26.41
C LEU A 15 -0.33 11.29 -25.13
N ALA A 16 -1.34 12.17 -25.22
CA ALA A 16 -1.96 12.77 -24.05
C ALA A 16 -2.66 11.73 -23.15
N GLN A 17 -3.32 10.72 -23.74
CA GLN A 17 -3.96 9.63 -23.00
C GLN A 17 -2.94 8.73 -22.28
N LEU A 18 -1.83 8.40 -22.94
CA LEU A 18 -0.75 7.61 -22.33
C LEU A 18 -0.11 8.38 -21.16
N ARG A 19 0.22 9.66 -21.34
CA ARG A 19 0.76 10.52 -20.26
C ARG A 19 -0.18 10.60 -19.06
N GLY A 20 -1.48 10.80 -19.29
CA GLY A 20 -2.46 10.81 -18.20
C GLY A 20 -2.64 9.44 -17.52
N SER A 21 -2.35 8.36 -18.21
CA SER A 21 -2.35 6.99 -17.65
C SER A 21 -1.12 6.76 -16.78
N ASP A 22 0.06 7.19 -17.25
CA ASP A 22 1.33 7.08 -16.54
C ASP A 22 1.31 7.92 -15.25
N GLU A 23 0.79 9.14 -15.31
CA GLU A 23 0.62 10.01 -14.13
C GLU A 23 -0.30 9.38 -13.07
N ARG A 24 -1.39 8.73 -13.50
CA ARG A 24 -2.29 7.99 -12.59
C ARG A 24 -1.64 6.74 -12.02
N ALA A 25 -0.79 6.07 -12.80
CA ALA A 25 -0.03 4.90 -12.35
C ALA A 25 1.07 5.27 -11.36
N ALA A 26 1.70 6.45 -11.54
CA ALA A 26 2.74 6.98 -10.65
C ALA A 26 2.20 7.41 -9.28
N ARG A 27 0.90 7.73 -9.18
CA ARG A 27 0.29 8.11 -7.90
C ARG A 27 0.18 6.90 -6.97
N GLY A 28 0.59 7.10 -5.71
CA GLY A 28 0.39 6.13 -4.64
C GLY A 28 -1.09 5.74 -4.48
N LYS A 29 -1.35 4.45 -4.24
CA LYS A 29 -2.69 3.90 -4.04
C LYS A 29 -2.91 3.54 -2.57
N LEU A 30 -4.03 3.97 -2.00
CA LEU A 30 -4.44 3.58 -0.65
C LEU A 30 -5.36 2.36 -0.72
N ARG A 31 -4.94 1.24 -0.11
CA ARG A 31 -5.77 0.04 0.07
C ARG A 31 -6.25 -0.04 1.52
N ILE A 32 -7.56 0.01 1.73
CA ILE A 32 -8.18 -0.04 3.07
C ILE A 32 -8.80 -1.42 3.29
N TYR A 33 -8.43 -2.07 4.39
CA TYR A 33 -9.02 -3.34 4.82
C TYR A 33 -10.13 -3.07 5.83
N PHE A 34 -11.38 -3.07 5.36
CA PHE A 34 -12.55 -2.88 6.22
C PHE A 34 -12.94 -4.15 6.96
N GLY A 35 -13.63 -4.00 8.09
CA GLY A 35 -14.12 -5.13 8.87
C GLY A 35 -15.11 -4.69 9.92
N ALA A 36 -16.25 -5.39 10.00
CA ALA A 36 -17.42 -5.00 10.79
C ALA A 36 -17.18 -4.97 12.31
N ASN A 37 -16.20 -5.74 12.81
CA ASN A 37 -15.91 -5.86 14.24
C ASN A 37 -14.39 -5.91 14.52
N ALA A 38 -14.03 -5.81 15.81
CA ALA A 38 -12.69 -6.17 16.26
C ALA A 38 -12.47 -7.68 16.08
N GLY A 39 -11.24 -8.08 15.76
CA GLY A 39 -10.89 -9.51 15.62
C GLY A 39 -11.26 -10.19 14.30
N VAL A 40 -11.99 -9.53 13.39
CA VAL A 40 -12.36 -10.09 12.07
C VAL A 40 -11.18 -10.28 11.09
N GLY A 41 -9.94 -10.11 11.53
CA GLY A 41 -8.75 -10.42 10.73
C GLY A 41 -8.22 -9.31 9.82
N LYS A 42 -8.62 -8.04 10.00
CA LYS A 42 -8.14 -6.91 9.17
C LYS A 42 -6.61 -6.85 9.06
N THR A 43 -5.92 -6.83 10.21
CA THR A 43 -4.45 -6.77 10.27
C THR A 43 -3.81 -8.01 9.64
N PHE A 44 -4.38 -9.20 9.89
CA PHE A 44 -3.90 -10.45 9.33
C PHE A 44 -4.00 -10.47 7.80
N ALA A 45 -5.15 -10.06 7.25
CA ALA A 45 -5.37 -9.96 5.81
C ALA A 45 -4.43 -8.95 5.14
N MET A 46 -4.20 -7.81 5.79
CA MET A 46 -3.25 -6.80 5.34
C MET A 46 -1.82 -7.34 5.29
N LEU A 47 -1.32 -7.95 6.37
CA LEU A 47 0.03 -8.53 6.42
C LEU A 47 0.18 -9.73 5.47
N SER A 48 -0.87 -10.54 5.31
CA SER A 48 -0.86 -11.65 4.34
C SER A 48 -0.71 -11.14 2.91
N ALA A 49 -1.33 -10.01 2.58
CA ALA A 49 -1.14 -9.39 1.27
C ALA A 49 0.26 -8.79 1.15
N ALA A 50 0.77 -8.12 2.19
CA ALA A 50 2.13 -7.59 2.23
C ALA A 50 3.18 -8.68 1.97
N GLN A 51 3.05 -9.85 2.60
CA GLN A 51 3.90 -11.02 2.33
C GLN A 51 3.86 -11.46 0.87
N ARG A 52 2.67 -11.50 0.24
CA ARG A 52 2.55 -11.84 -1.19
C ARG A 52 3.21 -10.82 -2.10
N GLU A 53 3.11 -9.53 -1.79
CA GLU A 53 3.80 -8.46 -2.54
C GLU A 53 5.32 -8.58 -2.36
N GLN A 54 5.80 -8.85 -1.15
CA GLN A 54 7.23 -9.06 -0.91
C GLN A 54 7.77 -10.27 -1.69
N GLN A 55 6.99 -11.36 -1.75
CA GLN A 55 7.32 -12.56 -2.53
C GLN A 55 7.28 -12.32 -4.04
N SER A 56 6.46 -11.38 -4.52
CA SER A 56 6.47 -10.96 -5.94
C SER A 56 7.58 -9.97 -6.28
N GLY A 57 8.45 -9.63 -5.31
CA GLY A 57 9.59 -8.74 -5.48
C GLY A 57 9.29 -7.26 -5.26
N VAL A 58 8.08 -6.91 -4.79
CA VAL A 58 7.77 -5.55 -4.35
C VAL A 58 8.49 -5.27 -3.03
N LYS A 59 9.15 -4.11 -2.93
CA LYS A 59 9.75 -3.68 -1.67
C LYS A 59 8.64 -3.27 -0.70
N VAL A 60 8.50 -4.02 0.38
CA VAL A 60 7.50 -3.76 1.42
C VAL A 60 8.19 -3.22 2.66
N LEU A 61 7.66 -2.11 3.17
CA LEU A 61 8.10 -1.48 4.40
C LEU A 61 6.90 -1.31 5.34
N ILE A 62 7.04 -1.77 6.58
CA ILE A 62 6.04 -1.57 7.62
C ILE A 62 6.38 -0.28 8.36
N GLY A 63 5.46 0.68 8.32
CA GLY A 63 5.56 1.90 9.10
C GLY A 63 5.12 1.72 10.56
N VAL A 64 3.92 1.16 10.76
CA VAL A 64 3.38 0.84 12.09
C VAL A 64 2.44 -0.35 12.00
N ILE A 65 2.46 -1.21 13.01
CA ILE A 65 1.61 -2.39 13.05
C ILE A 65 1.20 -2.74 14.49
N GLU A 66 -0.08 -3.01 14.67
CA GLU A 66 -0.64 -3.46 15.95
C GLU A 66 -1.15 -4.90 15.83
N THR A 67 -0.42 -5.84 16.43
CA THR A 67 -0.78 -7.27 16.41
C THR A 67 -1.77 -7.63 17.51
N HIS A 68 -1.91 -6.79 18.53
CA HIS A 68 -2.71 -7.03 19.74
C HIS A 68 -2.45 -8.40 20.38
N GLY A 69 -1.18 -8.83 20.41
CA GLY A 69 -0.75 -10.07 21.06
C GLY A 69 -1.08 -11.36 20.29
N ARG A 70 -1.61 -11.27 19.06
CA ARG A 70 -1.91 -12.45 18.24
C ARG A 70 -0.63 -13.01 17.61
N SER A 71 -0.17 -14.17 18.09
CA SER A 71 1.05 -14.83 17.64
C SER A 71 1.07 -15.11 16.14
N GLU A 72 -0.03 -15.63 15.57
CA GLU A 72 -0.14 -15.91 14.12
C GLU A 72 -0.03 -14.63 13.28
N THR A 73 -0.54 -13.50 13.79
CA THR A 73 -0.42 -12.21 13.10
C THR A 73 1.01 -11.67 13.20
N ALA A 74 1.65 -11.82 14.36
CA ALA A 74 3.04 -11.42 14.56
C ALA A 74 4.01 -12.25 13.71
N ALA A 75 3.73 -13.54 13.48
CA ALA A 75 4.52 -14.40 12.61
C ALA A 75 4.61 -13.87 11.17
N LEU A 76 3.57 -13.19 10.68
CA LEU A 76 3.58 -12.57 9.35
C LEU A 76 4.52 -11.36 9.24
N LEU A 77 5.10 -10.87 10.33
CA LEU A 77 6.11 -9.80 10.30
C LEU A 77 7.49 -10.33 9.91
N ALA A 78 7.72 -11.64 10.02
CA ALA A 78 9.02 -12.22 9.71
C ALA A 78 9.40 -11.95 8.25
N GLY A 79 10.61 -11.39 8.06
CA GLY A 79 11.14 -11.05 6.74
C GLY A 79 10.59 -9.76 6.11
N LEU A 80 9.64 -9.08 6.76
CA LEU A 80 9.20 -7.75 6.33
C LEU A 80 10.07 -6.69 7.04
N GLU A 81 10.56 -5.73 6.25
CA GLU A 81 11.32 -4.60 6.78
C GLU A 81 10.40 -3.70 7.61
N GLN A 82 10.89 -3.21 8.75
CA GLN A 82 10.13 -2.39 9.70
C GLN A 82 10.89 -1.11 9.99
N LEU A 83 10.21 0.03 9.84
CA LEU A 83 10.74 1.30 10.30
C LEU A 83 10.72 1.37 11.83
N PRO A 84 11.79 1.87 12.47
CA PRO A 84 11.75 2.20 13.88
C PRO A 84 10.62 3.19 14.19
N LEU A 85 9.86 2.92 15.26
CA LEU A 85 8.83 3.85 15.74
C LEU A 85 9.49 5.05 16.45
N ARG A 86 8.90 6.23 16.27
CA ARG A 86 9.31 7.46 16.94
C ARG A 86 8.60 7.63 18.27
N ASP A 87 9.34 8.04 19.30
CA ASP A 87 8.76 8.50 20.56
C ASP A 87 8.16 9.90 20.40
N VAL A 88 6.85 10.02 20.65
CA VAL A 88 6.12 11.27 20.57
C VAL A 88 5.51 11.59 21.93
N PRO A 89 5.88 12.72 22.58
CA PRO A 89 5.28 13.12 23.84
C PRO A 89 3.83 13.56 23.63
N TYR A 90 2.90 12.92 24.34
CA TYR A 90 1.48 13.22 24.29
C TYR A 90 0.82 13.05 25.67
N ARG A 91 0.19 14.13 26.17
CA ARG A 91 -0.54 14.15 27.46
C ARG A 91 0.25 13.56 28.64
N GLY A 92 1.54 13.92 28.74
CA GLY A 92 2.42 13.46 29.82
C GLY A 92 2.89 12.01 29.68
N LYS A 93 2.69 11.37 28.52
CA LYS A 93 3.20 10.03 28.19
C LYS A 93 4.01 10.07 26.90
N SER A 94 4.88 9.09 26.68
CA SER A 94 5.50 8.86 25.36
C SER A 94 4.69 7.82 24.60
N LEU A 95 4.28 8.15 23.38
CA LEU A 95 3.64 7.23 22.45
C LEU A 95 4.66 6.78 21.40
N LYS A 96 4.58 5.51 20.98
CA LYS A 96 5.35 4.99 19.85
C LYS A 96 4.52 5.16 18.59
N GLU A 97 4.91 6.10 17.74
CA GLU A 97 4.16 6.48 16.53
C GLU A 97 4.97 6.19 15.27
N PHE A 98 4.29 6.17 14.13
CA PHE A 98 4.94 6.04 12.83
C PHE A 98 5.84 7.26 12.54
N ASP A 99 7.11 7.01 12.23
CA ASP A 99 8.04 8.08 11.87
C ASP A 99 7.92 8.45 10.39
N LEU A 100 7.10 9.47 10.09
CA LEU A 100 6.93 9.99 8.74
C LEU A 100 8.21 10.59 8.16
N ASP A 101 9.08 11.14 9.01
CA ASP A 101 10.33 11.80 8.59
C ASP A 101 11.44 10.77 8.28
N GLY A 102 11.35 9.57 8.89
CA GLY A 102 12.27 8.46 8.67
C GLY A 102 11.85 7.51 7.53
N ALA A 103 10.71 7.78 6.88
CA ALA A 103 10.12 6.94 5.82
C ALA A 103 10.53 7.36 4.40
#